data_AF-A0A951Z3M6-F1
#
_entry.id   AF-A0A951Z3M6-F1
#
_cell.length_a   1.000
_cell.length_b   1.000
_cell.length_c   1.000
_cell.angle_alpha   90.00
_cell.angle_beta   90.00
_cell.angle_gamma   90.00
#
_symmetry.space_group_name_H-M   'P 1'
#
loop_
_entity.id
_entity.type
_entity.pdbx_description
1 polymer ?
#
loop_
_entity_poly.entity_id
_entity_poly.type
_entity_poly.pdbx_seq_one_letter_code
_entity_poly.pdbx_strand_id
1 'polypeptide(L)'
;QVSESAKGLHKLLAALEVSIQEHRAKQDKGAQCREALERVAKMFQSDNVSPDSFASDLCKAVDGALEAGVPPSNKELRNLLEGYLSILDGLQHAQGKKLRENLQKDADLRIAKHQVLADDDPESEDGDELLKEVVSLVEGKRMLFVGGNKGQTHRIPDYKKRLKLADFQWPDMEPDGKPTTIRPMLEKHDIVVYVIRFSRHAYKSLLDEAKELGKATVTLPRGLGFNTLVRELHAQLPRPANGA
;
A
#
# COMPACT_ATOMS: atom_id res chain seq x y z
N GLN A 1 -37.54 8.42 -54.22
CA GLN A 1 -37.38 8.75 -52.80
C GLN A 1 -37.63 7.57 -51.85
N VAL A 2 -38.66 6.72 -52.02
CA VAL A 2 -38.92 5.57 -51.12
C VAL A 2 -37.77 4.53 -51.08
N SER A 3 -37.06 4.33 -52.20
CA SER A 3 -35.94 3.38 -52.32
C SER A 3 -34.67 3.77 -51.54
N GLU A 4 -34.42 5.05 -51.34
CA GLU A 4 -33.25 5.54 -50.59
C GLU A 4 -33.45 5.41 -49.08
N SER A 5 -34.65 5.72 -48.59
CA SER A 5 -35.01 5.54 -47.18
C SER A 5 -34.96 4.07 -46.74
N ALA A 6 -35.36 3.15 -47.61
CA ALA A 6 -35.28 1.71 -47.33
C ALA A 6 -33.83 1.22 -47.20
N LYS A 7 -32.92 1.70 -48.07
CA LYS A 7 -31.48 1.37 -47.99
C LYS A 7 -30.82 1.94 -46.72
N GLY A 8 -31.23 3.14 -46.29
CA GLY A 8 -30.77 3.73 -45.03
C GLY A 8 -31.20 2.92 -43.81
N LEU A 9 -32.44 2.41 -43.82
CA LEU A 9 -32.99 1.60 -42.73
C LEU A 9 -32.31 0.23 -42.61
N HIS A 10 -32.02 -0.43 -43.73
CA HIS A 10 -31.26 -1.69 -43.74
C HIS A 10 -29.83 -1.53 -43.19
N LYS A 11 -29.17 -0.41 -43.49
CA LYS A 11 -27.82 -0.13 -42.98
C LYS A 11 -27.81 0.12 -41.47
N LEU A 12 -28.84 0.77 -40.93
CA LEU A 12 -29.00 0.97 -39.49
C LEU A 12 -29.32 -0.34 -38.77
N LEU A 13 -30.19 -1.18 -39.33
CA LEU A 13 -30.49 -2.49 -38.76
C LEU A 13 -29.25 -3.39 -38.69
N ALA A 14 -28.46 -3.46 -39.76
CA ALA A 14 -27.21 -4.22 -39.77
C ALA A 14 -26.20 -3.71 -38.72
N ALA A 15 -26.08 -2.40 -38.53
CA ALA A 15 -25.20 -1.82 -37.50
C ALA A 15 -25.69 -2.13 -36.07
N LEU A 16 -27.00 -2.12 -35.85
CA LEU A 16 -27.61 -2.49 -34.57
C LEU A 16 -27.41 -3.97 -34.24
N GLU A 17 -27.55 -4.85 -35.23
CA GLU A 17 -27.31 -6.29 -35.07
C GLU A 17 -25.86 -6.58 -34.66
N VAL A 18 -24.88 -5.93 -35.29
CA VAL A 18 -23.46 -6.03 -34.92
C VAL A 18 -23.23 -5.54 -33.49
N SER A 19 -23.79 -4.38 -33.13
CA SER A 19 -23.64 -3.83 -31.77
C SER A 19 -24.26 -4.74 -30.70
N ILE A 20 -25.42 -5.34 -30.97
CA ILE A 20 -26.07 -6.30 -30.05
C ILE A 20 -25.22 -7.57 -29.91
N GLN A 21 -24.65 -8.08 -31.00
CA GLN A 21 -23.75 -9.24 -30.96
C GLN A 21 -22.48 -8.96 -30.14
N GLU A 22 -21.87 -7.78 -30.31
CA GLU A 22 -20.71 -7.36 -29.51
C GLU A 22 -21.05 -7.22 -28.03
N HIS A 23 -22.21 -6.67 -27.69
CA HIS A 23 -22.67 -6.54 -26.31
C HIS A 23 -22.92 -7.89 -25.65
N ARG A 24 -23.54 -8.84 -26.37
CA ARG A 24 -23.75 -10.21 -25.88
C ARG A 24 -22.43 -10.93 -25.65
N ALA A 25 -21.51 -10.88 -26.61
CA ALA A 25 -20.18 -11.49 -26.47
C ALA A 25 -19.39 -10.92 -25.27
N LYS A 26 -19.50 -9.62 -25.00
CA LYS A 26 -18.90 -8.99 -23.81
C LYS A 26 -19.56 -9.48 -22.51
N GLN A 27 -20.88 -9.61 -22.48
CA GLN A 27 -21.60 -10.12 -21.31
C GLN A 27 -21.28 -11.60 -21.03
N ASP A 28 -21.26 -12.43 -22.07
CA ASP A 28 -20.94 -13.86 -21.97
C ASP A 28 -19.51 -14.07 -21.45
N LYS A 29 -18.55 -13.29 -21.96
CA LYS A 29 -17.17 -13.31 -21.47
C LYS A 29 -17.08 -12.87 -20.01
N GLY A 30 -17.84 -11.85 -19.61
CA GLY A 30 -17.90 -11.40 -18.21
C GLY A 30 -18.54 -12.42 -17.26
N ALA A 31 -19.49 -13.23 -17.74
CA ALA A 31 -20.07 -14.34 -16.99
C ALA A 31 -19.07 -15.48 -16.85
N GLN A 32 -18.39 -15.86 -17.93
CA GLN A 32 -17.36 -16.91 -17.94
C GLN A 32 -16.20 -16.58 -17.00
N CYS A 33 -15.70 -15.34 -16.99
CA CYS A 33 -14.65 -14.92 -16.05
C CYS A 33 -15.10 -15.06 -14.59
N ARG A 34 -16.35 -14.70 -14.27
CA ARG A 34 -16.87 -14.80 -12.90
C ARG A 34 -17.05 -16.25 -12.46
N GLU A 35 -17.60 -17.09 -13.32
CA GLU A 35 -17.77 -18.51 -13.03
C GLU A 35 -16.42 -19.20 -12.79
N ALA A 36 -15.40 -18.86 -13.59
CA ALA A 36 -14.08 -19.42 -13.44
C ALA A 36 -13.39 -18.97 -12.13
N LEU A 37 -13.57 -17.70 -11.72
CA LEU A 37 -13.13 -17.22 -10.41
C LEU A 37 -13.84 -17.94 -9.25
N GLU A 38 -15.15 -18.12 -9.36
CA GLU A 38 -15.95 -18.82 -8.34
C GLU A 38 -15.51 -20.29 -8.19
N ARG A 39 -15.13 -20.94 -9.30
CA ARG A 39 -14.57 -22.30 -9.28
C ARG A 39 -13.26 -22.37 -8.50
N VAL A 40 -12.36 -21.41 -8.71
CA VAL A 40 -11.12 -21.28 -7.92
C VAL A 40 -11.46 -21.04 -6.44
N ALA A 41 -12.41 -20.16 -6.13
CA ALA A 41 -12.81 -19.87 -4.75
C ALA A 41 -13.41 -21.10 -4.02
N LYS A 42 -14.25 -21.90 -4.70
CA LYS A 42 -14.88 -23.10 -4.15
C LYS A 42 -13.88 -24.18 -3.73
N MET A 43 -12.70 -24.22 -4.34
CA MET A 43 -11.64 -25.15 -3.96
C MET A 43 -11.14 -24.94 -2.52
N PHE A 44 -11.19 -23.70 -2.03
CA PHE A 44 -10.75 -23.36 -0.67
C PHE A 44 -11.85 -23.52 0.38
N GLN A 45 -13.09 -23.75 -0.04
CA GLN A 45 -14.27 -23.88 0.84
C GLN A 45 -14.74 -25.33 0.98
N SER A 46 -14.19 -26.25 0.19
CA SER A 46 -14.64 -27.64 0.16
C SER A 46 -13.83 -28.48 1.15
N ASP A 47 -14.47 -29.02 2.18
CA ASP A 47 -13.86 -29.91 3.19
C ASP A 47 -13.43 -31.30 2.63
N ASN A 48 -13.71 -31.57 1.35
CA ASN A 48 -13.53 -32.87 0.70
C ASN A 48 -12.36 -32.92 -0.30
N VAL A 49 -11.44 -31.94 -0.31
CA VAL A 49 -10.31 -32.03 -1.24
C VAL A 49 -9.27 -32.99 -0.69
N SER A 50 -9.02 -34.08 -1.43
CA SER A 50 -7.92 -34.98 -1.14
C SER A 50 -6.60 -34.20 -1.16
N PRO A 51 -5.78 -34.25 -0.10
CA PRO A 51 -4.49 -33.56 -0.05
C PRO A 51 -3.59 -33.89 -1.24
N ASP A 52 -3.69 -35.12 -1.75
CA ASP A 52 -2.87 -35.64 -2.84
C ASP A 52 -3.24 -35.06 -4.22
N SER A 53 -4.48 -34.57 -4.41
CA SER A 53 -4.93 -34.03 -5.71
C SER A 53 -5.06 -32.51 -5.73
N PHE A 54 -5.12 -31.85 -4.56
CA PHE A 54 -5.33 -30.42 -4.43
C PHE A 54 -4.43 -29.57 -5.33
N ALA A 55 -3.13 -29.89 -5.37
CA ALA A 55 -2.16 -29.12 -6.16
C ALA A 55 -2.45 -29.17 -7.68
N SER A 56 -2.79 -30.36 -8.19
CA SER A 56 -3.12 -30.54 -9.61
C SER A 56 -4.45 -29.87 -9.95
N ASP A 57 -5.45 -30.03 -9.08
CA ASP A 57 -6.78 -29.49 -9.30
C ASP A 57 -6.77 -27.95 -9.21
N LEU A 58 -5.93 -27.38 -8.35
CA LEU A 58 -5.76 -25.93 -8.22
C LEU A 58 -5.12 -25.35 -9.48
N CYS A 59 -4.06 -26.00 -9.99
CA CYS A 59 -3.44 -25.56 -11.25
C CYS A 59 -4.45 -25.59 -12.41
N LYS A 60 -5.25 -26.66 -12.53
CA LYS A 60 -6.30 -26.75 -13.57
C LYS A 60 -7.36 -25.66 -13.43
N ALA A 61 -7.79 -25.37 -12.20
CA ALA A 61 -8.78 -24.33 -11.96
C ALA A 61 -8.23 -22.94 -12.31
N VAL A 62 -6.97 -22.66 -11.98
CA VAL A 62 -6.30 -21.41 -12.31
C VAL A 62 -6.06 -21.27 -13.81
N ASP A 63 -5.58 -22.32 -14.48
CA ASP A 63 -5.46 -22.35 -15.95
C ASP A 63 -6.82 -22.05 -16.61
N GLY A 64 -7.88 -22.71 -16.16
CA GLY A 64 -9.24 -22.47 -16.66
C GLY A 64 -9.73 -21.03 -16.44
N ALA A 65 -9.35 -20.38 -15.34
CA ALA A 65 -9.65 -18.97 -15.10
C ALA A 65 -8.89 -18.05 -16.06
N LEU A 66 -7.61 -18.32 -16.30
CA LEU A 66 -6.80 -17.53 -17.24
C LEU A 66 -7.28 -17.72 -18.69
N GLU A 67 -7.69 -18.92 -19.07
CA GLU A 67 -8.28 -19.23 -20.39
C GLU A 67 -9.65 -18.56 -20.58
N ALA A 68 -10.47 -18.49 -19.53
CA ALA A 68 -11.74 -17.75 -19.55
C ALA A 68 -11.55 -16.22 -19.70
N GLY A 69 -10.32 -15.73 -19.60
CA GLY A 69 -9.97 -14.33 -19.82
C GLY A 69 -9.81 -13.51 -18.53
N VAL A 70 -9.70 -14.17 -17.37
CA VAL A 70 -9.32 -13.50 -16.13
C VAL A 70 -7.87 -13.03 -16.25
N PRO A 71 -7.59 -11.72 -16.10
CA PRO A 71 -6.22 -11.23 -16.23
C PRO A 71 -5.36 -11.66 -15.03
N PRO A 72 -4.06 -11.94 -15.21
CA PRO A 72 -3.12 -12.23 -14.12
C PRO A 72 -2.98 -11.13 -13.06
N SER A 73 -3.44 -9.91 -13.37
CA SER A 73 -3.45 -8.77 -12.45
C SER A 73 -4.75 -8.67 -11.64
N ASN A 74 -5.74 -9.54 -11.90
CA ASN A 74 -7.00 -9.57 -11.17
C ASN A 74 -6.71 -9.73 -9.66
N LYS A 75 -7.21 -8.79 -8.85
CA LYS A 75 -6.93 -8.77 -7.41
C LYS A 75 -7.59 -9.92 -6.67
N GLU A 76 -8.79 -10.31 -7.07
CA GLU A 76 -9.53 -11.40 -6.44
C GLU A 76 -8.81 -12.73 -6.63
N LEU A 77 -8.40 -13.04 -7.87
CA LEU A 77 -7.60 -14.23 -8.15
C LEU A 77 -6.29 -14.24 -7.35
N ARG A 78 -5.58 -13.11 -7.29
CA ARG A 78 -4.31 -13.02 -6.55
C ARG A 78 -4.48 -13.17 -5.04
N ASN A 79 -5.57 -12.65 -4.48
CA ASN A 79 -5.87 -12.81 -3.06
C ASN A 79 -6.23 -14.27 -2.71
N LEU A 80 -6.98 -14.96 -3.58
CA LEU A 80 -7.32 -16.37 -3.37
C LEU A 80 -6.08 -17.28 -3.39
N LEU A 81 -5.10 -16.96 -4.24
CA LEU A 81 -3.88 -17.74 -4.41
C LEU A 81 -2.74 -17.32 -3.47
N GLU A 82 -3.02 -16.41 -2.53
CA GLU A 82 -2.06 -15.99 -1.53
C GLU A 82 -1.60 -17.19 -0.69
N GLY A 83 -0.29 -17.40 -0.59
CA GLY A 83 0.30 -18.52 0.16
C GLY A 83 0.47 -19.82 -0.63
N TYR A 84 -0.04 -19.90 -1.86
CA TYR A 84 0.02 -21.11 -2.70
C TYR A 84 1.06 -21.03 -3.82
N LEU A 85 2.02 -20.10 -3.74
CA LEU A 85 2.97 -19.84 -4.83
C LEU A 85 3.78 -21.09 -5.24
N SER A 86 4.17 -21.93 -4.27
CA SER A 86 4.91 -23.18 -4.49
C SER A 86 4.10 -24.23 -5.27
N ILE A 87 2.77 -24.20 -5.16
CA ILE A 87 1.88 -25.14 -5.86
C ILE A 87 1.71 -24.73 -7.33
N LEU A 88 1.83 -23.43 -7.63
CA LEU A 88 1.63 -22.88 -8.97
C LEU A 88 2.83 -23.09 -9.91
N ASP A 89 3.87 -23.83 -9.49
CA ASP A 89 5.01 -24.18 -10.33
C ASP A 89 4.61 -24.95 -11.61
N GLY A 90 3.45 -25.62 -11.59
CA GLY A 90 2.87 -26.29 -12.75
C GLY A 90 2.39 -25.36 -13.88
N LEU A 91 2.20 -24.05 -13.62
CA LEU A 91 1.67 -23.10 -14.60
C LEU A 91 2.77 -22.61 -15.57
N GLN A 92 2.95 -23.31 -16.69
CA GLN A 92 4.05 -23.05 -17.63
C GLN A 92 3.72 -22.05 -18.76
N HIS A 93 2.44 -21.73 -18.96
CA HIS A 93 1.99 -20.80 -19.99
C HIS A 93 2.26 -19.32 -19.60
N ALA A 94 2.28 -18.43 -20.60
CA ALA A 94 2.70 -17.03 -20.41
C ALA A 94 1.86 -16.25 -19.38
N GLN A 95 0.56 -16.49 -19.32
CA GLN A 95 -0.33 -15.83 -18.34
C GLN A 95 -0.09 -16.36 -16.93
N GLY A 96 0.15 -17.67 -16.78
CA GLY A 96 0.49 -18.31 -15.51
C GLY A 96 1.82 -17.81 -14.94
N LYS A 97 2.85 -17.68 -15.78
CA LYS A 97 4.13 -17.06 -15.38
C LYS A 97 3.94 -15.63 -14.87
N LYS A 98 3.15 -14.82 -15.58
CA LYS A 98 2.86 -13.43 -15.17
C LYS A 98 2.04 -13.35 -13.87
N LEU A 99 1.13 -14.31 -13.64
CA LEU A 99 0.38 -14.41 -12.39
C LEU A 99 1.33 -14.70 -11.22
N ARG A 100 2.26 -15.64 -11.40
CA ARG A 100 3.29 -15.94 -10.40
C ARG A 100 4.20 -14.77 -10.09
N GLU A 101 4.66 -14.03 -11.11
CA GLU A 101 5.44 -12.81 -10.91
C GLU A 101 4.68 -11.77 -10.09
N ASN A 102 3.38 -11.60 -10.34
CA ASN A 102 2.55 -10.69 -9.57
C ASN A 102 2.38 -11.17 -8.12
N LEU A 103 2.16 -12.47 -7.90
CA LEU A 103 2.04 -13.07 -6.57
C LEU A 103 3.35 -12.97 -5.79
N GLN A 104 4.50 -13.18 -6.43
CA GLN A 104 5.81 -13.00 -5.82
C GLN A 104 6.01 -11.53 -5.41
N LYS A 105 5.70 -10.58 -6.28
CA LYS A 105 5.75 -9.14 -5.93
C LYS A 105 4.84 -8.81 -4.76
N ASP A 106 3.63 -9.36 -4.73
CA ASP A 106 2.70 -9.14 -3.61
C ASP A 106 3.24 -9.76 -2.30
N ALA A 107 3.89 -10.94 -2.37
CA ALA A 107 4.56 -11.58 -1.25
C ALA A 107 5.75 -10.75 -0.75
N ASP A 108 6.62 -10.29 -1.65
CA ASP A 108 7.78 -9.44 -1.32
C ASP A 108 7.34 -8.12 -0.68
N LEU A 109 6.30 -7.49 -1.23
CA LEU A 109 5.71 -6.29 -0.65
C LEU A 109 5.13 -6.56 0.74
N ARG A 110 4.56 -7.74 0.97
CA ARG A 110 4.01 -8.14 2.28
C ARG A 110 5.11 -8.46 3.28
N ILE A 111 6.17 -9.15 2.87
CA ILE A 111 7.36 -9.40 3.69
C ILE A 111 8.00 -8.07 4.06
N ALA A 112 8.21 -7.17 3.10
CA ALA A 112 8.69 -5.82 3.38
C ALA A 112 7.72 -5.05 4.32
N LYS A 113 6.40 -5.24 4.16
CA LYS A 113 5.40 -4.63 5.04
C LYS A 113 5.45 -5.21 6.46
N HIS A 114 5.74 -6.50 6.63
CA HIS A 114 5.77 -7.23 7.90
C HIS A 114 7.11 -7.16 8.63
N GLN A 115 8.25 -7.17 7.92
CA GLN A 115 9.56 -6.91 8.51
C GLN A 115 9.57 -5.52 9.16
N VAL A 116 8.96 -4.51 8.51
CA VAL A 116 8.81 -3.16 9.10
C VAL A 116 7.76 -3.10 10.24
N LEU A 117 6.97 -4.16 10.47
CA LEU A 117 6.10 -4.27 11.66
C LEU A 117 6.75 -5.03 12.82
N ALA A 118 7.80 -5.80 12.53
CA ALA A 118 8.59 -6.57 13.49
C ALA A 118 9.93 -5.87 13.83
N ASP A 119 9.99 -4.54 13.71
CA ASP A 119 11.15 -3.73 14.11
C ASP A 119 11.28 -3.68 15.65
N ASP A 120 11.67 -4.81 16.26
CA ASP A 120 12.77 -4.80 17.21
C ASP A 120 14.05 -4.80 16.37
N ASP A 121 14.49 -3.59 16.03
CA ASP A 121 15.69 -3.37 15.24
C ASP A 121 16.91 -3.72 16.11
N PRO A 122 17.81 -4.64 15.71
CA PRO A 122 18.96 -5.00 16.54
C PRO A 122 19.80 -3.76 16.85
N GLU A 123 20.10 -3.55 18.13
CA GLU A 123 21.05 -2.53 18.57
C GLU A 123 22.39 -2.79 17.86
N SER A 124 22.76 -1.90 16.95
CA SER A 124 24.06 -1.88 16.27
C SER A 124 24.86 -0.73 16.84
N GLU A 125 26.19 -0.89 16.96
CA GLU A 125 27.08 0.11 17.54
C GLU A 125 27.00 1.48 16.82
N ASP A 126 26.83 1.47 15.49
CA ASP A 126 26.58 2.68 14.69
C ASP A 126 25.30 3.42 15.10
N GLY A 127 24.31 2.69 15.64
CA GLY A 127 23.04 3.25 16.13
C GLY A 127 23.23 4.14 17.35
N ASP A 128 24.20 3.84 18.21
CA ASP A 128 24.44 4.57 19.46
C ASP A 128 25.10 5.94 19.24
N GLU A 129 26.02 6.05 18.28
CA GLU A 129 26.63 7.32 17.91
C GLU A 129 25.62 8.26 17.25
N LEU A 130 24.85 7.75 16.28
CA LEU A 130 23.77 8.50 15.63
C LEU A 130 22.71 8.94 16.64
N LEU A 131 22.38 8.08 17.62
CA LEU A 131 21.44 8.43 18.67
C LEU A 131 21.96 9.58 19.54
N LYS A 132 23.25 9.58 19.94
CA LYS A 132 23.84 10.68 20.72
C LYS A 132 23.78 12.00 19.97
N GLU A 133 24.13 11.99 18.68
CA GLU A 133 24.05 13.20 17.84
C GLU A 133 22.62 13.69 17.72
N VAL A 134 21.65 12.80 17.43
CA VAL A 134 20.24 13.18 17.32
C VAL A 134 19.70 13.71 18.64
N VAL A 135 20.01 13.06 19.77
CA VAL A 135 19.63 13.54 21.10
C VAL A 135 20.16 14.96 21.31
N SER A 136 21.40 15.27 20.95
CA SER A 136 21.93 16.64 21.06
C SER A 136 21.15 17.67 20.23
N LEU A 137 20.53 17.25 19.12
CA LEU A 137 19.74 18.11 18.25
C LEU A 137 18.28 18.28 18.72
N VAL A 138 17.72 17.32 19.46
CA VAL A 138 16.29 17.26 19.78
C VAL A 138 15.96 17.31 21.27
N GLU A 139 16.95 17.16 22.16
CA GLU A 139 16.75 17.18 23.61
C GLU A 139 16.03 18.47 24.05
N GLY A 140 14.99 18.31 24.87
CA GLY A 140 14.16 19.42 25.35
C GLY A 140 13.22 20.05 24.32
N LYS A 141 13.23 19.59 23.06
CA LYS A 141 12.30 20.08 22.02
C LYS A 141 10.97 19.34 22.05
N ARG A 142 9.97 19.96 21.43
CA ARG A 142 8.62 19.38 21.24
C ARG A 142 8.49 18.87 19.82
N MET A 143 8.15 17.59 19.68
CA MET A 143 8.02 16.93 18.39
C MET A 143 6.55 16.62 18.07
N LEU A 144 6.16 16.82 16.82
CA LEU A 144 4.83 16.46 16.31
C LEU A 144 4.97 15.50 15.13
N PHE A 145 4.33 14.35 15.22
CA PHE A 145 4.14 13.48 14.06
C PHE A 145 2.87 13.88 13.33
N VAL A 146 3.00 14.08 12.02
CA VAL A 146 1.90 14.33 11.10
C VAL A 146 1.77 13.18 10.11
N GLY A 147 0.59 12.57 10.11
CA GLY A 147 0.17 11.41 9.33
C GLY A 147 -0.80 10.60 10.19
N GLY A 148 -1.62 9.73 9.60
CA GLY A 148 -2.46 8.83 10.40
C GLY A 148 -1.60 8.00 11.38
N ASN A 149 -2.07 7.76 12.60
CA ASN A 149 -1.30 6.99 13.58
C ASN A 149 -1.57 5.49 13.53
N LYS A 150 -2.72 5.06 12.99
CA LYS A 150 -3.17 3.65 12.88
C LYS A 150 -2.92 2.81 14.15
N GLY A 151 -3.13 3.39 15.34
CA GLY A 151 -2.92 2.70 16.62
C GLY A 151 -1.46 2.57 17.08
N GLN A 152 -0.53 3.29 16.45
CA GLN A 152 0.91 3.26 16.79
C GLN A 152 1.30 4.23 17.93
N THR A 153 0.33 4.88 18.59
CA THR A 153 0.57 5.84 19.68
C THR A 153 1.23 5.23 20.91
N HIS A 154 1.19 3.91 21.07
CA HIS A 154 1.92 3.18 22.11
C HIS A 154 3.45 3.40 22.06
N ARG A 155 3.99 3.85 20.92
CA ARG A 155 5.42 4.18 20.74
C ARG A 155 5.83 5.53 21.34
N ILE A 156 4.87 6.42 21.60
CA ILE A 156 5.12 7.79 22.07
C ILE A 156 5.97 7.83 23.36
N PRO A 157 5.67 7.04 24.41
CA PRO A 157 6.44 7.08 25.65
C PRO A 157 7.89 6.66 25.46
N ASP A 158 8.14 5.63 24.65
CA ASP A 158 9.49 5.13 24.36
C ASP A 158 10.30 6.19 23.60
N TYR A 159 9.72 6.78 22.54
CA TYR A 159 10.43 7.74 21.71
C TYR A 159 10.72 9.03 22.47
N LYS A 160 9.74 9.50 23.25
CA LYS A 160 9.92 10.66 24.14
C LYS A 160 11.06 10.45 25.13
N LYS A 161 11.13 9.27 25.75
CA LYS A 161 12.17 8.91 26.72
C LYS A 161 13.55 8.84 26.06
N ARG A 162 13.69 8.08 24.98
CA ARG A 162 14.97 7.81 24.32
C ARG A 162 15.56 9.04 23.63
N LEU A 163 14.71 9.88 23.03
CA LEU A 163 15.11 11.15 22.40
C LEU A 163 15.16 12.33 23.38
N LYS A 164 14.79 12.13 24.65
CA LYS A 164 14.72 13.16 25.69
C LYS A 164 13.91 14.40 25.28
N LEU A 165 12.77 14.18 24.62
CA LEU A 165 11.88 15.24 24.16
C LEU A 165 11.11 15.85 25.34
N ALA A 166 10.92 17.17 25.33
CA ALA A 166 10.04 17.83 26.30
C ALA A 166 8.58 17.41 26.09
N ASP A 167 8.16 17.30 24.82
CA ASP A 167 6.86 16.78 24.46
C ASP A 167 6.88 16.02 23.14
N PHE A 168 5.99 15.04 23.00
CA PHE A 168 5.80 14.29 21.76
C PHE A 168 4.32 14.01 21.52
N GLN A 169 3.80 14.49 20.39
CA GLN A 169 2.41 14.33 20.00
C GLN A 169 2.29 13.62 18.65
N TRP A 170 1.31 12.72 18.55
CA TRP A 170 0.93 12.07 17.30
C TRP A 170 -0.60 11.91 17.23
N PRO A 171 -1.31 13.02 16.95
CA PRO A 171 -2.77 13.00 16.89
C PRO A 171 -3.25 12.05 15.81
N ASP A 172 -4.41 11.40 16.05
CA ASP A 172 -5.09 10.71 14.97
C ASP A 172 -5.70 11.74 14.03
N MET A 173 -5.50 11.55 12.73
CA MET A 173 -6.00 12.47 11.73
C MET A 173 -7.13 11.79 10.97
N GLU A 174 -8.33 12.36 11.09
CA GLU A 174 -9.49 11.79 10.43
C GLU A 174 -9.34 11.77 8.90
N PRO A 175 -9.88 10.72 8.23
CA PRO A 175 -9.93 10.54 6.78
C PRO A 175 -10.28 11.78 5.95
N ASP A 176 -11.21 12.59 6.46
CA ASP A 176 -11.81 13.79 5.84
C ASP A 176 -11.70 15.02 6.76
N GLY A 177 -10.90 14.91 7.84
CA GLY A 177 -10.73 15.93 8.85
C GLY A 177 -10.00 17.14 8.26
N LYS A 178 -10.65 18.30 8.27
CA LYS A 178 -10.07 19.55 7.76
C LYS A 178 -8.74 19.86 8.48
N PRO A 179 -7.69 20.33 7.77
CA PRO A 179 -6.39 20.76 8.33
C PRO A 179 -6.46 21.84 9.43
N THR A 180 -7.65 22.37 9.72
CA THR A 180 -7.90 23.50 10.62
C THR A 180 -7.54 23.25 12.10
N THR A 181 -7.38 22.00 12.54
CA THR A 181 -6.97 21.67 13.92
C THR A 181 -5.45 21.57 14.13
N ILE A 182 -4.66 21.52 13.05
CA ILE A 182 -3.23 21.15 13.14
C ILE A 182 -2.33 22.37 13.22
N ARG A 183 -2.70 23.50 12.61
CA ARG A 183 -1.88 24.72 12.63
C ARG A 183 -1.52 25.22 14.04
N PRO A 184 -2.45 25.28 15.02
CA PRO A 184 -2.08 25.61 16.40
C PRO A 184 -1.12 24.59 17.04
N MET A 185 -1.13 23.34 16.56
CA MET A 185 -0.16 22.33 16.98
C MET A 185 1.20 22.60 16.32
N LEU A 186 1.26 22.89 15.01
CA LEU A 186 2.51 23.22 14.30
C LEU A 186 3.24 24.38 14.99
N GLU A 187 2.51 25.42 15.40
CA GLU A 187 3.09 26.59 16.08
C GLU A 187 3.74 26.22 17.42
N LYS A 188 3.14 25.29 18.18
CA LYS A 188 3.60 24.87 19.52
C LYS A 188 4.80 23.93 19.51
N HIS A 189 5.09 23.28 18.38
CA HIS A 189 6.15 22.28 18.26
C HIS A 189 7.37 22.86 17.53
N ASP A 190 8.53 22.30 17.81
CA ASP A 190 9.81 22.72 17.24
C ASP A 190 10.19 21.86 16.04
N ILE A 191 9.81 20.58 16.10
CA ILE A 191 10.11 19.57 15.08
C ILE A 191 8.81 18.94 14.59
N VAL A 192 8.61 18.92 13.28
CA VAL A 192 7.46 18.30 12.62
C VAL A 192 7.95 17.14 11.75
N VAL A 193 7.47 15.94 12.05
CA VAL A 193 7.87 14.71 11.36
C VAL A 193 6.70 14.16 10.56
N TYR A 194 6.88 14.03 9.26
CA TYR A 194 5.85 13.59 8.34
C TYR A 194 5.95 12.10 8.02
N VAL A 195 4.94 11.33 8.45
CA VAL A 195 4.83 9.89 8.27
C VAL A 195 4.16 9.59 6.93
N ILE A 196 4.97 9.43 5.88
CA ILE A 196 4.49 9.26 4.50
C ILE A 196 3.58 8.04 4.35
N ARG A 197 3.92 6.92 5.01
CA ARG A 197 3.21 5.64 4.87
C ARG A 197 1.73 5.71 5.26
N PHE A 198 1.37 6.61 6.17
CA PHE A 198 0.00 6.81 6.65
C PHE A 198 -0.58 8.13 6.21
N SER A 199 0.06 8.76 5.24
CA SER A 199 -0.36 10.03 4.68
C SER A 199 -1.33 9.83 3.52
N ARG A 200 -2.41 10.62 3.52
CA ARG A 200 -3.22 10.90 2.33
C ARG A 200 -2.66 12.16 1.65
N HIS A 201 -2.95 12.35 0.36
CA HIS A 201 -2.40 13.45 -0.47
C HIS A 201 -2.47 14.86 0.15
N ALA A 202 -3.36 15.09 1.12
CA ALA A 202 -3.56 16.36 1.81
C ALA A 202 -2.48 16.77 2.83
N TYR A 203 -1.61 15.88 3.31
CA TYR A 203 -0.69 16.23 4.41
C TYR A 203 0.67 16.77 3.96
N LYS A 204 0.96 16.80 2.66
CA LYS A 204 2.17 17.44 2.12
C LYS A 204 2.17 18.96 2.41
N SER A 205 1.02 19.61 2.31
CA SER A 205 0.88 21.05 2.58
C SER A 205 1.18 21.42 4.03
N LEU A 206 0.98 20.51 4.99
CA LEU A 206 1.36 20.74 6.40
C LEU A 206 2.87 20.81 6.59
N LEU A 207 3.63 20.05 5.80
CA LEU A 207 5.08 20.10 5.85
C LEU A 207 5.60 21.42 5.26
N ASP A 208 4.96 21.91 4.20
CA ASP A 208 5.27 23.20 3.61
C ASP A 208 4.94 24.34 4.59
N GLU A 209 3.77 24.29 5.25
CA GLU A 209 3.38 25.25 6.31
C GLU A 209 4.34 25.21 7.52
N ALA A 210 4.78 24.02 7.94
CA ALA A 210 5.78 23.90 9.00
C ALA A 210 7.12 24.55 8.63
N LYS A 211 7.55 24.41 7.37
CA LYS A 211 8.76 25.08 6.86
C LYS A 211 8.60 26.60 6.81
N GLU A 212 7.45 27.10 6.38
CA GLU A 212 7.13 28.54 6.39
C GLU A 212 7.17 29.11 7.82
N LEU A 213 6.75 28.34 8.82
CA LEU A 213 6.84 28.68 10.24
C LEU A 213 8.26 28.53 10.84
N GLY A 214 9.26 28.20 10.03
CA GLY A 214 10.65 28.02 10.47
C GLY A 214 10.87 26.78 11.34
N LYS A 215 9.97 25.79 11.29
CA LYS A 215 10.08 24.56 12.08
C LYS A 215 11.05 23.59 11.41
N ALA A 216 11.74 22.80 12.22
CA ALA A 216 12.54 21.70 11.69
C ALA A 216 11.60 20.63 11.14
N THR A 217 11.80 20.22 9.89
CA THR A 217 10.91 19.27 9.21
C THR A 217 11.65 18.02 8.79
N VAL A 218 11.06 16.86 9.06
CA VAL A 218 11.64 15.56 8.73
C VAL A 218 10.58 14.69 8.07
N THR A 219 10.98 13.87 7.10
CA THR A 219 10.10 12.93 6.42
C THR A 219 10.49 11.49 6.77
N LEU A 220 9.50 10.64 7.03
CA LEU A 220 9.70 9.21 7.31
C LEU A 220 9.14 8.35 6.17
N PRO A 221 9.98 8.02 5.17
CA PRO A 221 9.58 7.17 4.04
C PRO A 221 9.59 5.68 4.38
N ARG A 222 10.50 5.24 5.26
CA ARG A 222 10.93 3.83 5.36
C ARG A 222 10.32 3.02 6.51
N GLY A 223 9.65 3.64 7.47
CA GLY A 223 9.07 2.90 8.59
C GLY A 223 8.95 3.75 9.84
N LEU A 224 8.57 3.08 10.94
CA LEU A 224 8.41 3.71 12.24
C LEU A 224 9.39 3.16 13.28
N GLY A 225 10.23 2.18 12.97
CA GLY A 225 11.25 1.67 13.89
C GLY A 225 12.14 2.78 14.45
N PHE A 226 12.60 2.62 15.69
CA PHE A 226 13.31 3.68 16.40
C PHE A 226 14.63 4.07 15.71
N ASN A 227 15.45 3.10 15.26
CA ASN A 227 16.70 3.45 14.57
C ASN A 227 16.43 4.08 13.20
N THR A 228 15.33 3.71 12.52
CA THR A 228 14.88 4.39 11.31
C THR A 228 14.55 5.85 11.62
N LEU A 229 13.80 6.12 12.70
CA LEU A 229 13.53 7.49 13.15
C LEU A 229 14.83 8.25 13.42
N VAL A 230 15.76 7.68 14.17
CA VAL A 230 17.07 8.29 14.48
C VAL A 230 17.83 8.62 13.19
N ARG A 231 17.95 7.67 12.26
CA ARG A 231 18.64 7.87 10.97
C ARG A 231 18.01 9.00 10.16
N GLU A 232 16.69 9.07 10.10
CA GLU A 232 16.00 10.11 9.32
C GLU A 232 16.07 11.49 10.01
N LEU A 233 16.01 11.55 11.34
CA LEU A 233 16.27 12.77 12.11
C LEU A 233 17.70 13.26 11.87
N HIS A 234 18.69 12.37 11.96
CA HIS A 234 20.11 12.70 11.75
C HIS A 234 20.37 13.27 10.36
N ALA A 235 19.79 12.65 9.33
CA ALA A 235 20.01 13.04 7.94
C ALA A 235 19.34 14.37 7.56
N GLN A 236 18.22 14.72 8.20
CA GLN A 236 17.34 15.81 7.75
C GLN A 236 17.30 17.02 8.69
N LEU A 237 17.65 16.85 9.97
CA LEU A 237 17.66 17.98 10.90
C LEU A 237 18.82 18.94 10.58
N PRO A 238 18.58 20.26 10.58
CA PRO A 238 19.63 21.23 10.41
C PRO A 238 20.60 21.15 11.60
N ARG A 239 21.89 21.02 11.30
CA ARG A 239 22.93 21.14 12.32
C ARG A 239 23.01 22.62 12.74
N PRO A 240 23.19 22.92 14.03
CA PRO A 240 23.51 24.28 14.43
C PRO A 240 24.76 24.71 13.64
N ALA A 241 24.71 25.88 13.01
CA ALA A 241 25.92 26.46 12.45
C ALA A 241 26.93 26.55 13.61
N ASN A 242 28.06 25.83 13.49
CA ASN A 242 29.13 25.90 14.48
C ASN A 242 29.43 27.39 14.71
N GLY A 243 29.16 27.87 15.93
CA GLY A 243 29.37 29.25 16.30
C GLY A 243 30.82 29.64 16.06
N ALA A 244 30.99 30.68 15.25
CA ALA A 244 32.06 31.64 15.44
C ALA A 244 31.78 32.48 16.70
#